data_AF-K2CE21-F1
#
_entry.id   AF-K2CE21-F1
#
_cell.length_a   1.000
_cell.length_b   1.000
_cell.length_c   1.000
_cell.angle_alpha   90.00
_cell.angle_beta   90.00
_cell.angle_gamma   90.00
#
_symmetry.space_group_name_H-M   'P 1'
#
loop_
_entity.id
_entity.type
_entity.pdbx_description
1 polymer ?
#
loop_
_entity_poly.entity_id
_entity_poly.type
_entity_poly.pdbx_seq_one_letter_code
_entity_poly.pdbx_strand_id
1 'polypeptide(L)'
;MRRFLLIVCLVLLNTLPVAACDVSLFAIIAGNSQNDVFSETVANLVSHAKALARNSQSKEEMPSHMQRFMVKWIEFNTRFTTNPPEWAKKDVDWKDKFNGLTELIGSIRTNLVSVEPNQPKAHSDIQKFSRQLTRLFDSLPMNSRSRLLLDITMHFDHIWDAWYAKNQQMLLESTEKFVVSCQKLAEELDDTARKLIEDILFRVAELQKMASTDKVFAGKTFEFMLSMAENEFAKFNDAQNAGASSTDNESATPTEK
;
A
#
# COMPACT_ATOMS: atom_id res chain seq x y z
N MET A 1 13.70 -33.08 20.53
CA MET A 1 12.68 -32.03 20.74
C MET A 1 12.96 -30.74 19.95
N ARG A 2 14.12 -30.09 20.09
CA ARG A 2 14.44 -28.80 19.41
C ARG A 2 14.34 -28.83 17.86
N ARG A 3 14.76 -29.94 17.23
CA ARG A 3 14.62 -30.14 15.76
C ARG A 3 13.17 -30.39 15.31
N PHE A 4 12.37 -31.03 16.16
CA PHE A 4 10.95 -31.29 15.88
C PHE A 4 10.13 -30.00 16.00
N LEU A 5 10.46 -29.15 17.00
CA LEU A 5 9.84 -27.84 17.17
C LEU A 5 10.16 -26.89 16.00
N LEU A 6 11.40 -26.92 15.48
CA LEU A 6 11.79 -26.16 14.29
C LEU A 6 11.05 -26.62 13.03
N ILE A 7 10.88 -27.94 12.84
CA ILE A 7 10.13 -28.48 11.70
C ILE A 7 8.64 -28.13 11.82
N VAL A 8 8.06 -28.20 13.03
CA VAL A 8 6.67 -27.80 13.27
C VAL A 8 6.48 -26.28 13.08
N CYS A 9 7.42 -25.44 13.51
CA CYS A 9 7.39 -24.00 13.22
C CYS A 9 7.54 -23.70 11.72
N LEU A 10 8.43 -24.40 11.01
CA LEU A 10 8.60 -24.26 9.56
C LEU A 10 7.36 -24.73 8.79
N VAL A 11 6.72 -25.81 9.21
CA VAL A 11 5.47 -26.29 8.60
C VAL A 11 4.33 -25.31 8.90
N LEU A 12 4.18 -24.84 10.14
CA LEU A 12 3.18 -23.84 10.51
C LEU A 12 3.37 -22.51 9.77
N LEU A 13 4.62 -22.07 9.55
CA LEU A 13 4.93 -20.88 8.74
C LEU A 13 4.64 -21.07 7.23
N ASN A 14 4.60 -22.31 6.74
CA ASN A 14 4.28 -22.63 5.34
C ASN A 14 2.80 -23.02 5.12
N THR A 15 2.04 -23.34 6.18
CA THR A 15 0.62 -23.73 6.10
C THR A 15 -0.34 -22.65 6.58
N LEU A 16 0.15 -21.60 7.23
CA LEU A 16 -0.67 -20.41 7.39
C LEU A 16 -0.90 -19.85 5.98
N PRO A 17 -2.15 -19.64 5.54
CA PRO A 17 -2.35 -18.82 4.36
C PRO A 17 -1.60 -17.53 4.66
N VAL A 18 -0.78 -17.07 3.72
CA VAL A 18 -0.17 -15.74 3.73
C VAL A 18 -1.32 -14.75 3.51
N ALA A 19 -2.22 -14.71 4.49
CA ALA A 19 -3.44 -13.93 4.58
C ALA A 19 -3.05 -12.61 5.24
N ALA A 20 -2.18 -11.90 4.55
CA ALA A 20 -2.01 -10.46 4.67
C ALA A 20 -1.69 -9.94 3.27
N CYS A 21 -2.57 -10.25 2.31
CA CYS A 21 -2.70 -9.47 1.10
C CYS A 21 -3.31 -8.10 1.49
N ASP A 22 -2.69 -7.38 2.41
CA ASP A 22 -3.18 -6.11 2.91
C ASP A 22 -2.78 -5.04 1.89
N VAL A 23 -3.61 -4.94 0.87
CA VAL A 23 -3.82 -3.77 0.01
C VAL A 23 -4.40 -2.60 0.85
N SER A 24 -4.01 -2.52 2.14
CA SER A 24 -4.50 -1.56 3.14
C SER A 24 -3.83 -0.20 3.00
N LEU A 25 -2.75 -0.09 2.20
CA LEU A 25 -2.12 1.20 1.92
C LEU A 25 -3.03 2.20 1.20
N PHE A 26 -4.16 1.77 0.65
CA PHE A 26 -5.10 2.70 0.04
C PHE A 26 -6.12 3.33 1.00
N ALA A 27 -6.44 2.64 2.10
CA ALA A 27 -7.24 3.26 3.17
C ALA A 27 -6.54 4.52 3.74
N ILE A 28 -5.22 4.61 3.51
CA ILE A 28 -4.32 5.71 3.88
C ILE A 28 -4.61 7.03 3.18
N ILE A 29 -5.17 6.99 1.97
CA ILE A 29 -5.39 8.22 1.20
C ILE A 29 -6.85 8.64 1.19
N ALA A 30 -7.76 7.67 1.11
CA ALA A 30 -9.20 7.96 1.03
C ALA A 30 -9.74 8.65 2.29
N GLY A 31 -9.07 8.53 3.44
CA GLY A 31 -9.45 9.18 4.70
C GLY A 31 -9.44 10.72 4.66
N ASN A 32 -8.63 11.34 3.79
CA ASN A 32 -8.56 12.81 3.68
C ASN A 32 -9.56 13.41 2.67
N SER A 33 -10.24 12.61 1.85
CA SER A 33 -11.26 13.12 0.92
C SER A 33 -12.41 12.13 0.71
N GLN A 34 -12.95 11.59 1.81
CA GLN A 34 -14.15 10.73 1.79
C GLN A 34 -15.38 11.36 1.09
N ASN A 35 -15.32 12.65 0.75
CA ASN A 35 -16.40 13.41 0.12
C ASN A 35 -16.19 13.72 -1.38
N ASP A 36 -15.13 13.23 -2.03
CA ASP A 36 -14.97 13.39 -3.48
C ASP A 36 -15.07 12.06 -4.25
N VAL A 37 -15.69 12.14 -5.43
CA VAL A 37 -15.99 10.97 -6.26
C VAL A 37 -14.72 10.28 -6.76
N PHE A 38 -13.60 10.98 -6.81
CA PHE A 38 -12.33 10.40 -7.23
C PHE A 38 -11.85 9.39 -6.19
N SER A 39 -11.70 9.80 -4.94
CA SER A 39 -11.26 8.94 -3.83
C SER A 39 -12.17 7.76 -3.60
N GLU A 40 -13.49 7.95 -3.68
CA GLU A 40 -14.46 6.85 -3.59
C GLU A 40 -14.24 5.81 -4.70
N THR A 41 -14.03 6.27 -5.94
CA THR A 41 -13.80 5.36 -7.06
C THR A 41 -12.48 4.61 -6.92
N VAL A 42 -11.42 5.25 -6.39
CA VAL A 42 -10.15 4.55 -6.14
C VAL A 42 -10.30 3.52 -5.00
N ALA A 43 -10.99 3.86 -3.90
CA ALA A 43 -11.28 2.92 -2.82
C ALA A 43 -12.06 1.68 -3.30
N ASN A 44 -13.03 1.88 -4.20
CA ASN A 44 -13.77 0.79 -4.84
C ASN A 44 -12.85 -0.08 -5.71
N LEU A 45 -11.94 0.52 -6.50
CA LEU A 45 -10.96 -0.20 -7.32
C LEU A 45 -10.02 -1.09 -6.46
N VAL A 46 -9.58 -0.55 -5.32
CA VAL A 46 -8.75 -1.25 -4.32
C VAL A 46 -9.50 -2.46 -3.74
N SER A 47 -10.79 -2.32 -3.45
CA SER A 47 -11.64 -3.44 -3.01
C SER A 47 -11.69 -4.57 -4.04
N HIS A 48 -11.80 -4.23 -5.34
CA HIS A 48 -11.75 -5.21 -6.41
C HIS A 48 -10.37 -5.88 -6.54
N ALA A 49 -9.27 -5.13 -6.39
CA ALA A 49 -7.92 -5.69 -6.36
C ALA A 49 -7.72 -6.65 -5.17
N LYS A 50 -8.23 -6.30 -3.98
CA LYS A 50 -8.26 -7.19 -2.80
C LYS A 50 -9.01 -8.49 -3.08
N ALA A 51 -10.19 -8.39 -3.69
CA ALA A 51 -10.99 -9.55 -4.04
C ALA A 51 -10.27 -10.45 -5.05
N LEU A 52 -9.58 -9.88 -6.04
CA LEU A 52 -8.74 -10.64 -6.96
C LEU A 52 -7.58 -11.36 -6.25
N ALA A 53 -6.85 -10.66 -5.37
CA ALA A 53 -5.75 -11.25 -4.62
C ALA A 53 -6.19 -12.45 -3.78
N ARG A 54 -7.30 -12.32 -3.04
CA ARG A 54 -7.87 -13.37 -2.19
C ARG A 54 -8.28 -14.62 -2.98
N ASN A 55 -8.69 -14.44 -4.23
CA ASN A 55 -9.18 -15.51 -5.10
C ASN A 55 -8.16 -15.92 -6.17
N SER A 56 -6.91 -15.44 -6.10
CA SER A 56 -5.88 -15.65 -7.13
C SER A 56 -5.57 -17.13 -7.42
N GLN A 57 -5.75 -18.00 -6.42
CA GLN A 57 -5.55 -19.45 -6.53
C GLN A 57 -6.81 -20.24 -6.93
N SER A 58 -7.99 -19.60 -6.92
CA SER A 58 -9.28 -20.24 -7.23
C SER A 58 -9.49 -20.28 -8.74
N LYS A 59 -9.35 -21.46 -9.37
CA LYS A 59 -9.54 -21.60 -10.83
C LYS A 59 -10.96 -21.24 -11.28
N GLU A 60 -11.95 -21.42 -10.42
CA GLU A 60 -13.36 -21.14 -10.70
C GLU A 60 -13.68 -19.65 -10.56
N GLU A 61 -13.22 -19.02 -9.47
CA GLU A 61 -13.61 -17.66 -9.14
C GLU A 61 -12.65 -16.61 -9.72
N MET A 62 -11.36 -16.93 -9.87
CA MET A 62 -10.32 -15.99 -10.33
C MET A 62 -10.70 -15.31 -11.66
N PRO A 63 -11.18 -16.02 -12.70
CA PRO A 63 -11.54 -15.37 -13.97
C PRO A 63 -12.60 -14.28 -13.78
N SER A 64 -13.61 -14.53 -12.94
CA SER A 64 -14.68 -13.56 -12.64
C SER A 64 -14.17 -12.36 -11.85
N HIS A 65 -13.24 -12.55 -10.92
CA HIS A 65 -12.64 -11.46 -10.16
C HIS A 65 -11.70 -10.62 -11.02
N MET A 66 -10.92 -11.26 -11.91
CA MET A 66 -10.05 -10.58 -12.86
C MET A 66 -10.88 -9.73 -13.82
N GLN A 67 -11.95 -10.29 -14.39
CA GLN A 67 -12.85 -9.55 -15.28
C GLN A 67 -13.48 -8.34 -14.58
N ARG A 68 -14.01 -8.51 -13.36
CA ARG A 68 -14.59 -7.40 -12.58
C ARG A 68 -13.56 -6.31 -12.32
N PHE A 69 -12.35 -6.69 -11.92
CA PHE A 69 -11.26 -5.74 -11.68
C PHE A 69 -10.90 -4.97 -12.95
N MET A 70 -10.75 -5.64 -14.10
CA MET A 70 -10.47 -4.99 -15.38
C MET A 70 -11.59 -4.04 -15.83
N VAL A 71 -12.86 -4.44 -15.70
CA VAL A 71 -14.00 -3.58 -16.04
C VAL A 71 -13.99 -2.31 -15.19
N LYS A 72 -13.76 -2.45 -13.88
CA LYS A 72 -13.70 -1.31 -12.95
C LYS A 72 -12.49 -0.42 -13.21
N TRP A 73 -11.35 -1.00 -13.59
CA TRP A 73 -10.21 -0.24 -14.08
C TRP A 73 -10.55 0.57 -15.34
N ILE A 74 -11.19 -0.03 -16.35
CA ILE A 74 -11.54 0.65 -17.60
C ILE A 74 -12.51 1.81 -17.33
N GLU A 75 -13.53 1.61 -16.48
CA GLU A 75 -14.45 2.65 -16.04
C GLU A 75 -13.71 3.81 -15.36
N PHE A 76 -12.82 3.50 -14.41
CA PHE A 76 -12.01 4.48 -13.69
C PHE A 76 -11.07 5.26 -14.62
N ASN A 77 -10.29 4.53 -15.43
CA ASN A 77 -9.34 5.06 -16.40
C ASN A 77 -10.04 6.02 -17.36
N THR A 78 -11.08 5.55 -18.06
CA THR A 78 -11.81 6.35 -19.05
C THR A 78 -12.34 7.66 -18.46
N ARG A 79 -12.89 7.58 -17.23
CA ARG A 79 -13.44 8.74 -16.53
C ARG A 79 -12.38 9.78 -16.21
N PHE A 80 -11.28 9.37 -15.58
CA PHE A 80 -10.33 10.30 -14.97
C PHE A 80 -9.11 10.62 -15.85
N THR A 81 -8.83 9.87 -16.91
CA THR A 81 -7.87 10.33 -17.94
C THR A 81 -8.49 11.39 -18.85
N THR A 82 -9.81 11.33 -19.07
CA THR A 82 -10.54 12.31 -19.89
C THR A 82 -10.88 13.56 -19.09
N ASN A 83 -11.38 13.37 -17.87
CA ASN A 83 -11.80 14.43 -16.96
C ASN A 83 -11.06 14.27 -15.62
N PRO A 84 -9.76 14.63 -15.54
CA PRO A 84 -9.03 14.61 -14.28
C PRO A 84 -9.68 15.56 -13.26
N PRO A 85 -9.54 15.28 -11.95
CA PRO A 85 -9.86 16.25 -10.90
C PRO A 85 -9.16 17.60 -11.14
N GLU A 86 -9.74 18.70 -10.67
CA GLU A 86 -9.20 20.06 -10.93
C GLU A 86 -7.73 20.20 -10.52
N TRP A 87 -7.35 19.63 -9.37
CA TRP A 87 -5.97 19.65 -8.88
C TRP A 87 -5.00 18.81 -9.72
N ALA A 88 -5.50 17.80 -10.45
CA ALA A 88 -4.71 16.93 -11.30
C ALA A 88 -4.55 17.45 -12.74
N LYS A 89 -5.32 18.46 -13.16
CA LYS A 89 -5.29 18.98 -14.54
C LYS A 89 -3.90 19.47 -15.00
N LYS A 90 -3.05 19.87 -14.06
CA LYS A 90 -1.69 20.37 -14.32
C LYS A 90 -0.61 19.35 -14.02
N ASP A 91 -0.98 18.14 -13.58
CA ASP A 91 -0.05 17.04 -13.37
C ASP A 91 0.44 16.54 -14.73
N VAL A 92 1.70 16.84 -15.05
CA VAL A 92 2.30 16.51 -16.36
C VAL A 92 2.41 14.99 -16.57
N ASP A 93 2.49 14.23 -15.49
CA ASP A 93 2.65 12.78 -15.49
C ASP A 93 1.30 12.06 -15.36
N TRP A 94 0.17 12.79 -15.35
CA TRP A 94 -1.15 12.23 -15.09
C TRP A 94 -1.45 11.01 -15.96
N LYS A 95 -1.30 11.14 -17.29
CA LYS A 95 -1.58 10.05 -18.23
C LYS A 95 -0.61 8.88 -18.05
N ASP A 96 0.66 9.17 -17.78
CA ASP A 96 1.69 8.15 -17.63
C ASP A 96 1.49 7.31 -16.37
N LYS A 97 0.95 7.90 -15.29
CA LYS A 97 0.52 7.15 -14.10
C LYS A 97 -0.56 6.10 -14.43
N PHE A 98 -1.54 6.43 -15.27
CA PHE A 98 -2.55 5.46 -15.71
C PHE A 98 -1.99 4.40 -16.67
N ASN A 99 -1.04 4.78 -17.53
CA ASN A 99 -0.36 3.83 -18.41
C ASN A 99 0.40 2.78 -17.58
N GLY A 100 1.19 3.20 -16.58
CA GLY A 100 1.90 2.28 -15.70
C GLY A 100 0.97 1.34 -14.91
N LEU A 101 -0.16 1.85 -14.42
CA LEU A 101 -1.18 1.03 -13.76
C LEU A 101 -1.81 0.01 -14.73
N THR A 102 -2.04 0.40 -16.00
CA THR A 102 -2.56 -0.49 -17.04
C THR A 102 -1.57 -1.60 -17.37
N GLU A 103 -0.27 -1.29 -17.45
CA GLU A 103 0.79 -2.27 -17.66
C GLU A 103 0.85 -3.28 -16.50
N LEU A 104 0.73 -2.83 -15.25
CA LEU A 104 0.63 -3.71 -14.09
C LEU A 104 -0.57 -4.64 -14.16
N ILE A 105 -1.75 -4.15 -14.56
CA ILE A 105 -2.94 -5.00 -14.76
C ILE A 105 -2.69 -6.04 -15.85
N GLY A 106 -2.02 -5.66 -16.95
CA GLY A 106 -1.58 -6.58 -18.00
C GLY A 106 -0.66 -7.68 -17.46
N SER A 107 0.31 -7.31 -16.63
CA SER A 107 1.21 -8.26 -15.95
C SER A 107 0.45 -9.19 -15.01
N ILE A 108 -0.44 -8.66 -14.17
CA ILE A 108 -1.29 -9.44 -13.24
C ILE A 108 -2.08 -10.49 -14.03
N ARG A 109 -2.78 -10.07 -15.09
CA ARG A 109 -3.57 -10.97 -15.95
C ARG A 109 -2.71 -12.07 -16.53
N THR A 110 -1.55 -11.70 -17.07
CA THR A 110 -0.64 -12.63 -17.74
C THR A 110 -0.15 -13.70 -16.77
N ASN A 111 0.22 -13.31 -15.55
CA ASN A 111 0.72 -14.23 -14.52
C ASN A 111 -0.37 -15.07 -13.86
N LEU A 112 -1.65 -14.68 -13.92
CA LEU A 112 -2.77 -15.45 -13.38
C LEU A 112 -3.41 -16.41 -14.40
N VAL A 113 -3.38 -16.06 -15.69
CA VAL A 113 -4.11 -16.77 -16.76
C VAL A 113 -3.19 -17.61 -17.66
N SER A 114 -1.87 -17.49 -17.51
CA SER A 114 -0.90 -18.33 -18.23
C SER A 114 -1.12 -19.82 -17.97
N VAL A 115 -0.65 -20.66 -18.92
CA VAL A 115 -0.66 -22.13 -18.78
C VAL A 115 0.04 -22.57 -17.50
N GLU A 116 1.11 -21.87 -17.13
CA GLU A 116 1.81 -21.98 -15.85
C GLU A 116 1.66 -20.66 -15.07
N PRO A 117 0.66 -20.53 -14.18
CA PRO A 117 0.44 -19.31 -13.42
C PRO A 117 1.61 -19.00 -12.47
N ASN A 118 2.14 -17.79 -12.54
CA ASN A 118 3.13 -17.29 -11.59
C ASN A 118 2.42 -16.50 -10.48
N GLN A 119 1.83 -17.25 -9.55
CA GLN A 119 1.06 -16.70 -8.43
C GLN A 119 1.87 -15.73 -7.55
N PRO A 120 3.13 -16.02 -7.17
CA PRO A 120 3.93 -15.06 -6.39
C PRO A 120 4.15 -13.73 -7.13
N LYS A 121 4.39 -13.78 -8.45
CA LYS A 121 4.55 -12.56 -9.25
C LYS A 121 3.25 -11.78 -9.38
N ALA A 122 2.13 -12.45 -9.67
CA ALA A 122 0.83 -11.81 -9.71
C ALA A 122 0.47 -11.13 -8.39
N HIS A 123 0.74 -11.80 -7.26
CA HIS A 123 0.53 -11.24 -5.94
C HIS A 123 1.37 -9.97 -5.71
N SER A 124 2.66 -10.02 -6.03
CA SER A 124 3.58 -8.87 -5.95
C SER A 124 3.10 -7.71 -6.84
N ASP A 125 2.61 -7.99 -8.05
CA ASP A 125 2.09 -6.98 -8.97
C ASP A 125 0.78 -6.35 -8.47
N ILE A 126 -0.11 -7.11 -7.81
CA ILE A 126 -1.32 -6.56 -7.18
C ILE A 126 -0.95 -5.63 -6.02
N GLN A 127 0.06 -5.99 -5.22
CA GLN A 127 0.56 -5.11 -4.15
C GLN A 127 1.19 -3.84 -4.74
N LYS A 128 1.99 -3.97 -5.80
CA LYS A 128 2.58 -2.82 -6.50
C LYS A 128 1.52 -1.92 -7.11
N PHE A 129 0.49 -2.48 -7.75
CA PHE A 129 -0.66 -1.72 -8.26
C PHE A 129 -1.32 -0.90 -7.15
N SER A 130 -1.54 -1.51 -6.00
CA SER A 130 -2.15 -0.86 -4.84
C SER A 130 -1.31 0.29 -4.32
N ARG A 131 0.01 0.12 -4.24
CA ARG A 131 0.93 1.21 -3.89
C ARG A 131 0.95 2.30 -4.96
N GLN A 132 1.02 1.96 -6.25
CA GLN A 132 1.13 2.96 -7.31
C GLN A 132 -0.15 3.78 -7.53
N LEU A 133 -1.31 3.28 -7.14
CA LEU A 133 -2.52 4.09 -7.12
C LEU A 133 -2.34 5.36 -6.23
N THR A 134 -1.42 5.35 -5.26
CA THR A 134 -1.19 6.50 -4.37
C THR A 134 -0.57 7.68 -5.11
N ARG A 135 0.20 7.39 -6.17
CA ARG A 135 0.81 8.41 -7.03
C ARG A 135 -0.23 9.25 -7.78
N LEU A 136 -1.47 8.76 -7.89
CA LEU A 136 -2.57 9.55 -8.43
C LEU A 136 -2.92 10.75 -7.54
N PHE A 137 -2.43 10.80 -6.30
CA PHE A 137 -2.69 11.90 -5.37
C PHE A 137 -1.52 12.86 -5.21
N ASP A 138 -0.42 12.69 -5.97
CA ASP A 138 0.80 13.51 -5.81
C ASP A 138 0.53 15.02 -5.88
N SER A 139 -0.39 15.42 -6.76
CA SER A 139 -0.75 16.83 -7.00
C SER A 139 -1.92 17.32 -6.15
N LEU A 140 -2.52 16.46 -5.30
CA LEU A 140 -3.63 16.85 -4.45
C LEU A 140 -3.14 17.82 -3.35
N PRO A 141 -3.75 19.02 -3.20
CA PRO A 141 -3.45 19.90 -2.08
C PRO A 141 -3.81 19.24 -0.75
N MET A 142 -2.84 19.14 0.15
CA MET A 142 -2.96 18.48 1.45
C MET A 142 -2.32 19.34 2.54
N ASN A 143 -2.79 19.17 3.78
CA ASN A 143 -2.04 19.66 4.94
C ASN A 143 -0.73 18.84 5.12
N SER A 144 0.19 19.34 5.96
CA SER A 144 1.52 18.72 6.16
C SER A 144 1.42 17.25 6.58
N ARG A 145 0.58 16.95 7.57
CA ARG A 145 0.37 15.60 8.09
C ARG A 145 -0.15 14.64 7.02
N SER A 146 -1.18 15.04 6.27
CA SER A 146 -1.74 14.27 5.18
C SER A 146 -0.72 14.02 4.07
N ARG A 147 0.13 15.00 3.78
CA ARG A 147 1.24 14.86 2.83
C ARG A 147 2.28 13.84 3.31
N LEU A 148 2.66 13.88 4.59
CA LEU A 148 3.60 12.91 5.17
C LEU A 148 3.07 11.47 5.12
N LEU A 149 1.78 11.27 5.35
CA LEU A 149 1.15 9.94 5.21
C LEU A 149 1.20 9.40 3.77
N LEU A 150 0.98 10.29 2.79
CA LEU A 150 1.13 9.96 1.37
C LEU A 150 2.59 9.63 1.05
N ASP A 151 3.53 10.46 1.48
CA ASP A 151 4.97 10.29 1.22
C ASP A 151 5.49 8.98 1.80
N ILE A 152 5.09 8.61 3.02
CA ILE A 152 5.44 7.31 3.63
C ILE A 152 4.94 6.15 2.76
N THR A 153 3.72 6.24 2.25
CA THR A 153 3.18 5.21 1.35
C THR A 153 4.03 5.08 0.07
N MET A 154 4.44 6.21 -0.51
CA MET A 154 5.32 6.22 -1.68
C MET A 154 6.71 5.67 -1.36
N HIS A 155 7.23 5.88 -0.15
CA HIS A 155 8.51 5.31 0.28
C HIS A 155 8.48 3.78 0.32
N PHE A 156 7.38 3.16 0.77
CA PHE A 156 7.24 1.70 0.67
C PHE A 156 7.38 1.21 -0.78
N ASP A 157 6.75 1.90 -1.73
CA ASP A 157 6.84 1.54 -3.16
C ASP A 157 8.28 1.64 -3.67
N HIS A 158 8.99 2.72 -3.35
CA HIS A 158 10.39 2.90 -3.74
C HIS A 158 11.32 1.85 -3.14
N ILE A 159 11.12 1.48 -1.87
CA ILE A 159 11.92 0.44 -1.21
C ILE A 159 11.64 -0.93 -1.84
N TRP A 160 10.39 -1.25 -2.15
CA TRP A 160 10.05 -2.48 -2.87
C TRP A 160 10.66 -2.53 -4.27
N ASP A 161 10.61 -1.42 -5.01
CA ASP A 161 11.23 -1.33 -6.33
C ASP A 161 12.75 -1.53 -6.25
N ALA A 162 13.42 -0.89 -5.28
CA ALA A 162 14.84 -1.08 -5.03
C ALA A 162 15.19 -2.52 -4.64
N TRP A 163 14.35 -3.15 -3.80
CA TRP A 163 14.49 -4.54 -3.36
C TRP A 163 14.44 -5.52 -4.53
N TYR A 164 13.39 -5.42 -5.36
CA TYR A 164 13.22 -6.31 -6.51
C TYR A 164 14.26 -6.05 -7.61
N ALA A 165 14.70 -4.80 -7.80
CA ALA A 165 15.78 -4.45 -8.71
C ALA A 165 17.17 -4.88 -8.20
N LYS A 166 17.29 -5.32 -6.94
CA LYS A 166 18.55 -5.59 -6.24
C LYS A 166 19.52 -4.41 -6.32
N ASN A 167 18.99 -3.19 -6.23
CA ASN A 167 19.76 -1.96 -6.33
C ASN A 167 20.03 -1.42 -4.92
N GLN A 168 21.24 -1.67 -4.41
CA GLN A 168 21.61 -1.27 -3.04
C GLN A 168 21.61 0.24 -2.84
N GLN A 169 22.08 1.01 -3.82
CA GLN A 169 22.11 2.47 -3.73
C GLN A 169 20.69 3.03 -3.62
N MET A 170 19.79 2.60 -4.52
CA MET A 170 18.39 3.02 -4.49
C MET A 170 17.71 2.59 -3.18
N LEU A 171 18.08 1.43 -2.62
CA LEU A 171 17.55 0.93 -1.36
C LEU A 171 17.97 1.81 -0.19
N LEU A 172 19.25 2.20 -0.15
CA LEU A 172 19.79 3.13 0.85
C LEU A 172 19.11 4.49 0.80
N GLU A 173 19.04 5.11 -0.38
CA GLU A 173 18.40 6.42 -0.56
C GLU A 173 16.91 6.38 -0.19
N SER A 174 16.22 5.29 -0.53
CA SER A 174 14.78 5.16 -0.24
C SER A 174 14.52 4.95 1.24
N THR A 175 15.33 4.13 1.92
CA THR A 175 15.20 3.89 3.36
C THR A 175 15.60 5.11 4.20
N GLU A 176 16.60 5.90 3.77
CA GLU A 176 16.94 7.17 4.43
C GLU A 176 15.78 8.17 4.38
N LYS A 177 15.20 8.39 3.19
CA LYS A 177 14.04 9.28 3.03
C LYS A 177 12.84 8.77 3.84
N PHE A 178 12.65 7.46 3.89
CA PHE A 178 11.58 6.85 4.67
C PHE A 178 11.70 7.16 6.16
N VAL A 179 12.90 6.99 6.74
CA VAL A 179 13.18 7.34 8.15
C VAL A 179 12.86 8.81 8.43
N VAL A 180 13.32 9.72 7.58
CA VAL A 180 13.08 11.16 7.74
C VAL A 180 11.59 11.49 7.71
N SER A 181 10.82 10.90 6.78
CA SER A 181 9.38 11.13 6.67
C SER A 181 8.62 10.59 7.89
N CYS A 182 8.99 9.42 8.42
CA CYS A 182 8.40 8.88 9.65
C CYS A 182 8.72 9.73 10.88
N GLN A 183 9.95 10.26 10.99
CA GLN A 183 10.33 11.15 12.10
C GLN A 183 9.51 12.44 12.07
N LYS A 184 9.41 13.09 10.91
CA LYS A 184 8.57 14.29 10.73
C LYS A 184 7.11 14.01 11.06
N LEU A 185 6.57 12.87 10.63
CA LEU A 185 5.20 12.50 10.98
C LEU A 185 5.04 12.40 12.50
N ALA A 186 5.95 11.74 13.21
CA ALA A 186 5.87 11.59 14.66
C ALA A 186 5.93 12.92 15.45
N GLU A 187 6.60 13.94 14.90
CA GLU A 187 6.62 15.30 15.44
C GLU A 187 5.25 15.99 15.32
N GLU A 188 4.47 15.68 14.29
CA GLU A 188 3.13 16.24 14.04
C GLU A 188 1.99 15.49 14.75
N LEU A 189 2.29 14.37 15.42
CA LEU A 189 1.29 13.56 16.14
C LEU A 189 1.16 13.99 17.61
N ASP A 190 -0.06 13.83 18.15
CA ASP A 190 -0.30 13.88 19.59
C ASP A 190 0.32 12.66 20.31
N ASP A 191 0.37 12.69 21.64
CA ASP A 191 1.03 11.64 22.44
C ASP A 191 0.38 10.26 22.28
N THR A 192 -0.91 10.17 21.95
CA THR A 192 -1.60 8.89 21.75
C THR A 192 -1.22 8.30 20.40
N ALA A 193 -1.29 9.10 19.34
CA ALA A 193 -0.91 8.70 18.00
C ALA A 193 0.61 8.47 17.89
N ARG A 194 1.44 9.23 18.63
CA ARG A 194 2.89 9.05 18.67
C ARG A 194 3.28 7.66 19.18
N LYS A 195 2.61 7.15 20.22
CA LYS A 195 2.83 5.77 20.71
C LYS A 195 2.53 4.72 19.64
N LEU A 196 1.54 4.96 18.79
CA LEU A 196 1.19 4.03 17.71
C LEU A 196 2.21 4.01 16.57
N ILE A 197 3.04 5.05 16.41
CA ILE A 197 4.08 5.12 15.35
C ILE A 197 5.48 4.71 15.85
N GLU A 198 5.68 4.52 17.16
CA GLU A 198 6.98 4.12 17.74
C GLU A 198 7.52 2.80 17.16
N ASP A 199 6.65 1.79 17.00
CA ASP A 199 7.03 0.51 16.39
C ASP A 199 7.48 0.70 14.92
N ILE A 200 6.79 1.58 14.19
CA ILE A 200 7.15 1.91 12.81
C ILE A 200 8.51 2.61 12.77
N LEU A 201 8.74 3.61 13.63
CA LEU A 201 10.02 4.31 13.74
C LEU A 201 11.19 3.35 14.02
N PHE A 202 10.98 2.38 14.90
CA PHE A 202 11.97 1.34 15.17
C PHE A 202 12.25 0.49 13.93
N ARG A 203 11.20 0.03 13.23
CA ARG A 203 11.37 -0.81 12.02
C ARG A 203 12.02 -0.07 10.87
N VAL A 204 11.69 1.19 10.63
CA VAL A 204 12.30 1.96 9.52
C VAL A 204 13.78 2.19 9.78
N ALA A 205 14.18 2.41 11.03
CA ALA A 205 15.59 2.51 11.41
C ALA A 205 16.34 1.18 11.19
N GLU A 206 15.75 0.05 11.58
CA GLU A 206 16.34 -1.27 11.33
C GLU A 206 16.40 -1.59 9.82
N LEU A 207 15.38 -1.21 9.03
CA LEU A 207 15.42 -1.35 7.57
C LEU A 207 16.58 -0.55 6.96
N GLN A 208 16.79 0.70 7.37
CA GLN A 208 17.92 1.52 6.90
C GLN A 208 19.26 0.87 7.25
N LYS A 209 19.40 0.39 8.50
CA LYS A 209 20.60 -0.32 8.94
C LYS A 209 20.83 -1.59 8.12
N MET A 210 19.80 -2.38 7.84
CA MET A 210 19.91 -3.57 7.00
C MET A 210 20.29 -3.22 5.55
N ALA A 211 19.75 -2.13 4.99
CA ALA A 211 20.05 -1.65 3.63
C ALA A 211 21.54 -1.30 3.44
N SER A 212 22.23 -0.88 4.51
CA SER A 212 23.67 -0.61 4.50
C SER A 212 24.57 -1.84 4.57
N THR A 213 24.01 -3.04 4.71
CA THR A 213 24.79 -4.28 4.73
C THR A 213 25.04 -4.83 3.33
N ASP A 214 26.26 -5.31 3.06
CA ASP A 214 26.65 -5.90 1.77
C ASP A 214 25.84 -7.16 1.38
N LYS A 215 25.14 -7.76 2.36
CA LYS A 215 24.37 -9.00 2.18
C LYS A 215 22.86 -8.79 2.31
N VAL A 216 22.37 -7.55 2.18
CA VAL A 216 20.93 -7.25 2.35
C VAL A 216 20.04 -8.14 1.47
N PHE A 217 20.45 -8.45 0.25
CA PHE A 217 19.70 -9.29 -0.70
C PHE A 217 19.92 -10.81 -0.54
N ALA A 218 20.77 -11.25 0.39
CA ALA A 218 21.15 -12.65 0.51
C ALA A 218 20.07 -13.54 1.18
N GLY A 219 19.01 -12.93 1.73
CA GLY A 219 17.95 -13.65 2.43
C GLY A 219 16.62 -12.92 2.39
N LYS A 220 15.64 -13.44 3.14
CA LYS A 220 14.28 -12.91 3.22
C LYS A 220 14.04 -11.97 4.40
N THR A 221 15.05 -11.74 5.24
CA THR A 221 14.90 -10.92 6.46
C THR A 221 14.48 -9.49 6.15
N PHE A 222 15.09 -8.86 5.14
CA PHE A 222 14.75 -7.49 4.75
C PHE A 222 13.32 -7.42 4.22
N GLU A 223 12.98 -8.31 3.27
CA GLU A 223 11.62 -8.46 2.73
C GLU A 223 10.58 -8.65 3.82
N PHE A 224 10.83 -9.55 4.78
CA PHE A 224 9.95 -9.79 5.91
C PHE A 224 9.80 -8.53 6.78
N MET A 225 10.90 -7.82 7.06
CA MET A 225 10.84 -6.59 7.86
C MET A 225 10.10 -5.47 7.15
N LEU A 226 10.27 -5.36 5.84
CA LEU A 226 9.55 -4.37 5.03
C LEU A 226 8.05 -4.65 5.04
N SER A 227 7.65 -5.91 4.83
CA SER A 227 6.23 -6.30 4.93
C SER A 227 5.64 -6.05 6.33
N MET A 228 6.41 -6.27 7.40
CA MET A 228 5.96 -5.96 8.76
C MET A 228 5.75 -4.46 8.97
N ALA A 229 6.70 -3.63 8.54
CA ALA A 229 6.60 -2.18 8.63
C ALA A 229 5.39 -1.64 7.83
N GLU A 230 5.17 -2.18 6.63
CA GLU A 230 4.03 -1.84 5.77
C GLU A 230 2.68 -2.18 6.45
N ASN A 231 2.60 -3.36 7.08
CA ASN A 231 1.40 -3.78 7.82
C ASN A 231 1.15 -2.96 9.09
N GLU A 232 2.19 -2.55 9.81
CA GLU A 232 2.03 -1.69 10.98
C GLU A 232 1.60 -0.28 10.59
N PHE A 233 2.18 0.27 9.51
CA PHE A 233 1.76 1.56 9.00
C PHE A 233 0.29 1.55 8.56
N ALA A 234 -0.16 0.48 7.91
CA ALA A 234 -1.57 0.27 7.61
C ALA A 234 -2.46 0.32 8.87
N LYS A 235 -2.11 -0.43 9.93
CA LYS A 235 -2.86 -0.44 11.19
C LYS A 235 -2.87 0.91 11.90
N PHE A 236 -1.71 1.58 11.93
CA PHE A 236 -1.58 2.93 12.45
C PHE A 236 -2.57 3.85 11.75
N ASN A 237 -2.59 3.84 10.42
CA ASN A 237 -3.46 4.68 9.65
C ASN A 237 -4.95 4.35 9.86
N ASP A 238 -5.32 3.07 9.90
CA ASP A 238 -6.70 2.65 10.17
C ASP A 238 -7.17 3.15 11.54
N ALA A 239 -6.30 3.12 12.56
CA ALA A 239 -6.58 3.67 13.88
C ALA A 239 -6.79 5.20 13.85
N GLN A 240 -6.01 5.93 13.06
CA GLN A 240 -6.18 7.38 12.89
C GLN A 240 -7.52 7.72 12.23
N ASN A 241 -7.95 6.95 11.23
CA ASN A 241 -9.23 7.15 10.55
C ASN A 241 -10.43 6.80 11.45
N ALA A 242 -10.33 5.74 12.27
CA ALA A 242 -11.39 5.38 13.20
C ALA A 242 -11.61 6.45 14.28
N GLY A 243 -10.53 7.03 14.81
CA GLY A 243 -10.58 8.11 15.81
C GLY A 243 -11.22 9.41 15.27
N ALA A 244 -10.99 9.74 14.00
CA ALA A 244 -11.59 10.92 13.36
C ALA A 244 -13.11 10.82 13.25
N SER A 245 -13.64 9.62 12.95
CA SER A 245 -15.09 9.39 12.81
C SER A 245 -15.88 9.47 14.13
N SER A 246 -15.23 9.32 15.28
CA SER A 246 -15.88 9.44 16.59
C SER A 246 -16.03 10.88 17.07
N THR A 247 -15.15 11.79 16.65
CA THR A 247 -15.19 13.21 17.06
C THR A 247 -16.26 14.04 16.33
N ASP A 248 -16.68 13.62 15.14
CA ASP A 248 -17.67 14.37 14.35
C ASP A 248 -19.13 14.09 14.77
N ASN A 249 -19.37 13.09 15.64
CA ASN A 249 -20.72 12.76 16.15
C ASN A 249 -21.06 13.39 17.51
N GLU A 250 -20.11 14.04 18.20
CA GLU A 250 -20.36 14.69 19.50
C GLU A 250 -20.66 16.20 19.40
N SER A 251 -20.48 16.84 18.24
CA SER A 251 -20.75 18.28 18.08
C SER A 251 -22.15 18.63 17.58
N ALA A 252 -23.04 17.65 17.37
CA ALA A 252 -24.41 17.86 16.89
C ALA A 252 -25.44 17.71 18.04
N THR A 253 -25.28 18.47 19.11
CA THR A 253 -26.37 18.69 20.09
C THR A 253 -27.05 20.01 19.75
N PRO A 254 -28.31 20.01 19.26
CA PRO A 254 -29.02 21.25 19.02
C PRO A 254 -29.41 21.87 20.37
N THR A 255 -28.85 23.03 20.67
CA THR A 255 -29.37 23.91 21.73
C THR A 255 -30.74 24.42 21.27
N GLU A 256 -31.82 23.82 21.78
CA GLU A 256 -33.16 24.40 21.70
C GLU A 256 -33.21 25.71 22.50
N LYS A 257 -33.65 26.78 21.82
CA LYS A 257 -34.36 27.92 22.41
C LYS A 257 -35.45 28.37 21.45
#